data_AF-A0A2E1YSA7-F1
#
_entry.id   AF-A0A2E1YSA7-F1
#
_cell.length_a   1.000
_cell.length_b   1.000
_cell.length_c   1.000
_cell.angle_alpha   90.00
_cell.angle_beta   90.00
_cell.angle_gamma   90.00
#
_symmetry.space_group_name_H-M   'P 1'
#
loop_
_entity.id
_entity.type
_entity.pdbx_description
1 polymer ?
#
loop_
_entity_poly.entity_id
_entity_poly.type
_entity_poly.pdbx_seq_one_letter_code
_entity_poly.pdbx_strand_id
1 'polypeptide(L)'
;MIKNKDNNIENFKQSLSRKTNKSEVPLSKSLVKNIPIYEGKEVNERSLEEDYKIALLREWSNVFKEGSGIVVIKKGIANLKVISKATSIFTKLIETEKEKFNSEGDHFAKPGANDRVWNALEKHCIYDPDNFCQYYSSPSIRLASEAWLGPCYQVTAQINRVNPGGEAQTAHRDYHLGFMTVEQASKYPEHVHTFSPFLTL
;
A
#
# COMPACT_ATOMS: atom_id res chain seq x y z
N MET A 1 -14.97 8.13 22.92
CA MET A 1 -15.79 8.25 21.71
C MET A 1 -15.65 9.67 21.22
N ILE A 2 -15.37 9.86 19.92
CA ILE A 2 -15.15 11.18 19.32
C ILE A 2 -16.50 11.90 19.25
N LYS A 3 -16.59 13.11 19.81
CA LYS A 3 -17.80 13.95 19.70
C LYS A 3 -17.62 14.92 18.53
N ASN A 4 -18.67 15.15 17.75
CA ASN A 4 -18.66 16.02 16.55
C ASN A 4 -18.23 17.50 16.81
N LYS A 5 -18.07 17.91 18.08
CA LYS A 5 -17.66 19.26 18.48
C LYS A 5 -16.15 19.49 18.47
N ASP A 6 -15.34 18.44 18.26
CA ASP A 6 -13.87 18.54 18.25
C ASP A 6 -13.27 18.75 16.84
N ASN A 7 -14.12 18.93 15.82
CA ASN A 7 -13.69 19.11 14.43
C ASN A 7 -13.31 20.57 14.13
N ASN A 8 -12.06 20.94 14.43
CA ASN A 8 -11.50 22.22 13.98
C ASN A 8 -11.03 22.11 12.52
N ILE A 9 -11.85 22.61 11.59
CA ILE A 9 -11.54 22.62 10.15
C ILE A 9 -10.26 23.40 9.82
N GLU A 10 -9.89 24.39 10.61
CA GLU A 10 -8.65 25.14 10.40
C GLU A 10 -7.42 24.32 10.75
N ASN A 11 -7.46 23.52 11.83
CA ASN A 11 -6.40 22.57 12.14
C ASN A 11 -6.25 21.52 11.02
N PHE A 12 -7.37 21.04 10.47
CA PHE A 12 -7.33 20.12 9.33
C PHE A 12 -6.71 20.78 8.09
N LYS A 13 -7.14 21.98 7.69
CA LYS A 13 -6.54 22.73 6.57
C LYS A 13 -5.05 22.97 6.79
N GLN A 14 -4.65 23.32 8.00
CA GLN A 14 -3.24 23.52 8.35
C GLN A 14 -2.45 22.22 8.20
N SER A 15 -3.01 21.07 8.59
CA SER A 15 -2.37 19.75 8.39
C SER A 15 -2.12 19.42 6.91
N LEU A 16 -2.99 19.90 6.01
CA LEU A 16 -2.83 19.72 4.55
C LEU A 16 -1.76 20.65 3.93
N SER A 17 -1.30 21.67 4.65
CA SER A 17 -0.34 22.66 4.14
C SER A 17 1.13 22.19 4.18
N ARG A 18 1.39 21.02 4.80
CA ARG A 18 2.75 20.49 4.97
C ARG A 18 3.44 20.31 3.62
N LYS A 19 4.66 20.82 3.51
CA LYS A 19 5.55 20.59 2.38
C LYS A 19 6.73 19.71 2.81
N THR A 20 7.05 18.71 2.00
CA THR A 20 8.22 17.85 2.13
C THR A 20 9.42 18.60 1.63
N ASN A 21 10.39 18.81 2.50
CA ASN A 21 11.65 19.46 2.12
C ASN A 21 12.65 18.40 1.64
N LYS A 22 13.44 18.72 0.61
CA LYS A 22 14.43 17.78 0.08
C LYS A 22 15.48 17.35 1.12
N SER A 23 15.77 18.19 2.10
CA SER A 23 16.66 17.89 3.23
C SER A 23 16.09 16.87 4.21
N GLU A 24 14.76 16.69 4.26
CA GLU A 24 14.09 15.66 5.08
C GLU A 24 14.13 14.29 4.41
N VAL A 25 14.28 14.28 3.07
CA VAL A 25 14.31 13.08 2.23
C VAL A 25 15.55 13.05 1.32
N PRO A 26 16.77 13.13 1.88
CA PRO A 26 17.98 13.23 1.08
C PRO A 26 18.18 12.05 0.12
N LEU A 27 17.72 10.85 0.46
CA LEU A 27 17.90 9.65 -0.37
C LEU A 27 16.94 9.57 -1.58
N SER A 28 15.87 10.36 -1.59
CA SER A 28 14.99 10.46 -2.78
C SER A 28 15.73 11.03 -4.00
N LYS A 29 15.30 10.67 -5.22
CA LYS A 29 15.81 11.28 -6.46
C LYS A 29 15.05 12.54 -6.88
N SER A 30 13.76 12.59 -6.57
CA SER A 30 12.94 13.76 -6.87
C SER A 30 11.77 13.87 -5.92
N LEU A 31 11.13 15.03 -5.94
CA LEU A 31 9.88 15.30 -5.24
C LEU A 31 8.83 15.68 -6.27
N VAL A 32 7.69 14.99 -6.27
CA VAL A 32 6.56 15.31 -7.15
C VAL A 32 5.31 15.37 -6.31
N LYS A 33 4.60 16.50 -6.34
CA LYS A 33 3.38 16.73 -5.54
C LYS A 33 3.57 16.33 -4.06
N ASN A 34 4.68 16.78 -3.46
CA ASN A 34 5.05 16.49 -2.06
C ASN A 34 5.53 15.06 -1.77
N ILE A 35 5.54 14.18 -2.76
CA ILE A 35 5.87 12.77 -2.57
C ILE A 35 7.33 12.53 -2.98
N PRO A 36 8.17 11.95 -2.09
CA PRO A 36 9.52 11.55 -2.44
C PRO A 36 9.50 10.34 -3.37
N ILE A 37 10.26 10.46 -4.47
CA ILE A 37 10.44 9.41 -5.46
C ILE A 37 11.87 8.87 -5.33
N TYR A 38 12.01 7.58 -5.13
CA TYR A 38 13.27 6.84 -5.05
C TYR A 38 13.48 6.03 -6.34
N GLU A 39 14.73 5.74 -6.68
CA GLU A 39 15.06 4.86 -7.81
C GLU A 39 15.31 3.44 -7.31
N GLY A 40 14.54 2.48 -7.82
CA GLY A 40 14.54 1.09 -7.37
C GLY A 40 15.89 0.41 -7.53
N LYS A 41 16.66 0.74 -8.59
CA LYS A 41 18.02 0.24 -8.76
C LYS A 41 18.91 0.59 -7.56
N GLU A 42 18.89 1.86 -7.15
CA GLU A 42 19.70 2.32 -6.02
C GLU A 42 19.23 1.73 -4.70
N VAL A 43 17.91 1.75 -4.46
CA VAL A 43 17.31 1.12 -3.27
C VAL A 43 17.74 -0.35 -3.16
N ASN A 44 17.67 -1.10 -4.25
CA ASN A 44 17.99 -2.52 -4.25
C ASN A 44 19.49 -2.75 -4.05
N GLU A 45 20.36 -2.11 -4.84
CA GLU A 45 21.82 -2.34 -4.82
C GLU A 45 22.45 -1.84 -3.51
N ARG A 46 22.07 -0.65 -3.05
CA ARG A 46 22.68 -0.02 -1.88
C ARG A 46 22.09 -0.49 -0.56
N SER A 47 20.94 -1.17 -0.56
CA SER A 47 20.40 -1.77 0.67
C SER A 47 21.30 -2.87 1.29
N LEU A 48 22.33 -3.30 0.57
CA LEU A 48 23.38 -4.19 1.07
C LEU A 48 24.44 -3.43 1.89
N GLU A 49 24.54 -2.10 1.73
CA GLU A 49 25.36 -1.22 2.56
C GLU A 49 24.58 -0.91 3.86
N GLU A 50 25.12 -1.32 5.01
CA GLU A 50 24.42 -1.20 6.31
C GLU A 50 24.03 0.26 6.62
N ASP A 51 24.96 1.21 6.43
CA ASP A 51 24.71 2.63 6.69
C ASP A 51 23.61 3.20 5.79
N TYR A 52 23.58 2.82 4.51
CA TYR A 52 22.52 3.24 3.59
C TYR A 52 21.19 2.63 3.98
N LYS A 53 21.16 1.34 4.31
CA LYS A 53 19.94 0.66 4.75
C LYS A 53 19.36 1.34 6.00
N ILE A 54 20.16 1.58 7.03
CA ILE A 54 19.72 2.25 8.26
C ILE A 54 19.18 3.65 7.95
N ALA A 55 19.89 4.43 7.11
CA ALA A 55 19.44 5.76 6.71
C ALA A 55 18.10 5.72 5.95
N LEU A 56 17.95 4.76 5.03
CA LEU A 56 16.72 4.58 4.24
C LEU A 56 15.53 4.19 5.11
N LEU A 57 15.70 3.21 6.01
CA LEU A 57 14.63 2.79 6.91
C LEU A 57 14.19 3.95 7.82
N ARG A 58 15.13 4.74 8.34
CA ARG A 58 14.82 5.93 9.15
C ARG A 58 14.10 7.01 8.35
N GLU A 59 14.57 7.30 7.14
CA GLU A 59 13.95 8.29 6.24
C GLU A 59 12.52 7.87 5.92
N TRP A 60 12.30 6.63 5.48
CA TRP A 60 10.97 6.12 5.13
C TRP A 60 10.02 6.07 6.33
N SER A 61 10.50 5.62 7.50
CA SER A 61 9.71 5.65 8.74
C SER A 61 9.20 7.06 9.07
N ASN A 62 10.08 8.07 8.93
CA ASN A 62 9.70 9.47 9.12
C ASN A 62 8.73 9.97 8.03
N VAL A 63 8.91 9.57 6.77
CA VAL A 63 7.99 9.91 5.67
C VAL A 63 6.60 9.35 5.93
N PHE A 64 6.50 8.10 6.39
CA PHE A 64 5.22 7.46 6.70
C PHE A 64 4.54 8.07 7.92
N LYS A 65 5.31 8.34 8.98
CA LYS A 65 4.76 8.85 10.25
C LYS A 65 4.36 10.31 10.18
N GLU A 66 5.29 11.15 9.72
CA GLU A 66 5.18 12.61 9.85
C GLU A 66 5.08 13.29 8.47
N GLY A 67 5.62 12.66 7.43
CA GLY A 67 5.76 13.22 6.09
C GLY A 67 4.52 13.07 5.20
N SER A 68 4.75 12.67 3.94
CA SER A 68 3.69 12.50 2.95
C SER A 68 2.79 11.28 3.19
N GLY A 69 3.14 10.39 4.14
CA GLY A 69 2.43 9.13 4.36
C GLY A 69 2.66 8.08 3.26
N ILE A 70 3.41 8.42 2.22
CA ILE A 70 3.67 7.58 1.04
C ILE A 70 5.05 7.87 0.46
N VAL A 71 5.69 6.83 -0.08
CA VAL A 71 6.89 6.91 -0.93
C VAL A 71 6.58 6.30 -2.30
N VAL A 72 7.28 6.75 -3.34
CA VAL A 72 7.24 6.11 -4.66
C VAL A 72 8.60 5.52 -4.98
N ILE A 73 8.64 4.26 -5.37
CA ILE A 73 9.88 3.60 -5.78
C ILE A 73 9.78 3.30 -7.28
N LYS A 74 10.41 4.14 -8.09
CA LYS A 74 10.44 3.98 -9.54
C LYS A 74 11.18 2.69 -9.88
N LYS A 75 10.59 1.82 -10.70
CA LYS A 75 11.16 0.49 -11.03
C LYS A 75 11.48 -0.35 -9.77
N GLY A 76 10.64 -0.28 -8.72
CA GLY A 76 10.86 -1.03 -7.48
C GLY A 76 11.05 -2.55 -7.69
N ILE A 77 10.34 -3.13 -8.66
CA ILE A 77 10.66 -4.46 -9.20
C ILE A 77 11.41 -4.26 -10.52
N ALA A 78 12.71 -4.54 -10.52
CA ALA A 78 13.58 -4.27 -11.67
C ALA A 78 13.30 -5.19 -12.86
N ASN A 79 13.02 -6.47 -12.61
CA ASN A 79 12.77 -7.45 -13.66
C ASN A 79 11.31 -7.37 -14.14
N LEU A 80 11.07 -6.62 -15.22
CA LEU A 80 9.73 -6.47 -15.79
C LEU A 80 9.11 -7.79 -16.26
N LYS A 81 9.91 -8.82 -16.56
CA LYS A 81 9.38 -10.15 -16.90
C LYS A 81 8.64 -10.79 -15.73
N VAL A 82 9.08 -10.53 -14.49
CA VAL A 82 8.40 -10.99 -13.27
C VAL A 82 7.03 -10.34 -13.16
N ILE A 83 6.94 -9.03 -13.42
CA ILE A 83 5.68 -8.29 -13.43
C ILE A 83 4.77 -8.80 -14.54
N SER A 84 5.25 -8.89 -15.79
CA SER A 84 4.43 -9.36 -16.92
C SER A 84 3.88 -10.76 -16.68
N LYS A 85 4.68 -11.67 -16.12
CA LYS A 85 4.23 -13.02 -15.79
C LYS A 85 3.19 -13.02 -14.66
N ALA A 86 3.41 -12.23 -13.59
CA ALA A 86 2.43 -12.06 -12.52
C ALA A 86 1.11 -11.48 -13.06
N THR A 87 1.15 -10.48 -13.94
CA THR A 87 -0.04 -9.94 -14.61
C THR A 87 -0.80 -11.03 -15.37
N SER A 88 -0.13 -11.87 -16.16
CA SER A 88 -0.79 -12.97 -16.86
C SER A 88 -1.41 -14.00 -15.91
N ILE A 89 -0.73 -14.33 -14.80
CA ILE A 89 -1.26 -15.24 -13.78
C ILE A 89 -2.50 -14.64 -13.13
N PHE A 90 -2.44 -13.37 -12.70
CA PHE A 90 -3.55 -12.69 -12.06
C PHE A 90 -4.77 -12.53 -12.97
N THR A 91 -4.57 -12.29 -14.27
CA THR A 91 -5.67 -12.30 -15.25
C THR A 91 -6.36 -13.66 -15.32
N LYS A 92 -5.59 -14.76 -15.35
CA LYS A 92 -6.16 -16.12 -15.33
C LYS A 92 -6.88 -16.45 -14.03
N LEU A 93 -6.35 -16.00 -12.89
CA LEU A 93 -7.02 -16.15 -11.60
C LEU A 93 -8.35 -15.40 -11.58
N ILE A 94 -8.40 -14.16 -12.12
CA ILE A 94 -9.66 -13.42 -12.27
C ILE A 94 -10.66 -14.19 -13.13
N GLU A 95 -10.24 -14.71 -14.29
CA GLU A 95 -11.10 -15.49 -15.19
C GLU A 95 -11.65 -16.74 -14.49
N THR A 96 -10.79 -17.47 -13.77
CA THR A 96 -11.16 -18.68 -13.01
C THR A 96 -12.19 -18.36 -11.91
N GLU A 97 -12.01 -17.26 -11.18
CA GLU A 97 -12.94 -16.86 -10.11
C GLU A 97 -14.32 -16.45 -10.68
N LYS A 98 -14.36 -15.81 -11.85
CA LYS A 98 -15.62 -15.48 -12.53
C LYS A 98 -16.41 -16.71 -12.91
N GLU A 99 -15.75 -17.72 -13.47
CA GLU A 99 -16.37 -18.99 -13.86
C GLU A 99 -16.91 -19.76 -12.65
N LYS A 100 -16.17 -19.76 -11.54
CA LYS A 100 -16.55 -20.51 -10.33
C LYS A 100 -17.73 -19.91 -9.56
N PHE A 101 -17.82 -18.58 -9.49
CA PHE A 101 -18.71 -17.91 -8.54
C PHE A 101 -19.90 -17.17 -9.17
N ASN A 102 -20.23 -17.38 -10.45
CA ASN A 102 -21.36 -16.70 -11.12
C ASN A 102 -21.45 -15.20 -10.77
N SER A 103 -20.30 -14.51 -10.71
CA SER A 103 -20.19 -13.07 -10.36
C SER A 103 -20.48 -12.65 -8.91
N GLU A 104 -20.73 -13.55 -7.96
CA GLU A 104 -21.02 -13.19 -6.55
C GLU A 104 -19.78 -12.73 -5.74
N GLY A 105 -18.58 -12.80 -6.32
CA GLY A 105 -17.32 -12.44 -5.65
C GLY A 105 -17.11 -10.94 -5.40
N ASP A 106 -17.92 -10.06 -6.01
CA ASP A 106 -17.81 -8.61 -5.85
C ASP A 106 -18.94 -8.05 -4.96
N HIS A 107 -18.71 -8.03 -3.65
CA HIS A 107 -19.58 -7.34 -2.70
C HIS A 107 -19.48 -5.81 -2.78
N PHE A 108 -18.61 -5.25 -3.63
CA PHE A 108 -18.15 -3.85 -3.54
C PHE A 108 -18.46 -2.99 -4.76
N ALA A 109 -18.87 -3.57 -5.90
CA ALA A 109 -19.34 -2.80 -7.06
C ALA A 109 -20.44 -3.53 -7.83
N LYS A 110 -21.06 -2.82 -8.78
CA LYS A 110 -21.98 -3.45 -9.73
C LYS A 110 -21.24 -4.59 -10.45
N PRO A 111 -21.88 -5.76 -10.66
CA PRO A 111 -21.27 -6.86 -11.39
C PRO A 111 -20.62 -6.37 -12.69
N GLY A 112 -19.32 -6.66 -12.86
CA GLY A 112 -18.52 -6.30 -14.04
C GLY A 112 -17.72 -4.99 -13.94
N ALA A 113 -18.01 -4.11 -12.99
CA ALA A 113 -17.26 -2.85 -12.84
C ALA A 113 -15.84 -3.07 -12.27
N ASN A 114 -15.70 -4.01 -11.33
CA ASN A 114 -14.42 -4.40 -10.75
C ASN A 114 -14.29 -5.92 -10.77
N ASP A 115 -13.04 -6.38 -10.80
CA ASP A 115 -12.71 -7.78 -10.58
C ASP A 115 -11.87 -7.94 -9.32
N ARG A 116 -12.24 -8.94 -8.52
CA ARG A 116 -11.58 -9.22 -7.25
C ARG A 116 -11.18 -10.68 -7.16
N VAL A 117 -9.99 -10.90 -6.59
CA VAL A 117 -9.55 -12.22 -6.16
C VAL A 117 -9.11 -12.12 -4.71
N TRP A 118 -9.84 -12.81 -3.84
CA TRP A 118 -9.47 -12.98 -2.44
C TRP A 118 -8.36 -14.00 -2.29
N ASN A 119 -7.52 -13.81 -1.27
CA ASN A 119 -6.35 -14.63 -0.96
C ASN A 119 -5.43 -14.82 -2.18
N ALA A 120 -5.13 -13.72 -2.88
CA ALA A 120 -4.30 -13.75 -4.08
C ALA A 120 -2.86 -14.21 -3.77
N LEU A 121 -2.37 -13.97 -2.55
CA LEU A 121 -1.04 -14.42 -2.11
C LEU A 121 -0.89 -15.95 -2.22
N GLU A 122 -1.80 -16.70 -1.60
CA GLU A 122 -1.79 -18.16 -1.64
C GLU A 122 -2.05 -18.68 -3.06
N LYS A 123 -3.06 -18.11 -3.74
CA LYS A 123 -3.43 -18.53 -5.11
C LYS A 123 -2.28 -18.32 -6.10
N HIS A 124 -1.50 -17.24 -5.95
CA HIS A 124 -0.30 -17.00 -6.75
C HIS A 124 0.77 -18.04 -6.47
N CYS A 125 1.04 -18.31 -5.19
CA CYS A 125 2.02 -19.33 -4.77
C CYS A 125 1.67 -20.71 -5.31
N ILE A 126 0.41 -21.13 -5.22
CA ILE A 126 -0.06 -22.43 -5.74
C ILE A 126 0.04 -22.47 -7.27
N TYR A 127 -0.30 -21.37 -7.96
CA TYR A 127 -0.33 -21.34 -9.43
C TYR A 127 1.08 -21.33 -10.05
N ASP A 128 2.00 -20.54 -9.50
CA ASP A 128 3.39 -20.42 -9.99
C ASP A 128 4.35 -20.04 -8.84
N PRO A 129 4.91 -21.05 -8.13
CA PRO A 129 5.80 -20.82 -6.99
C PRO A 129 7.05 -20.00 -7.35
N ASP A 130 7.61 -20.21 -8.54
CA ASP A 130 8.84 -19.53 -8.97
C ASP A 130 8.60 -18.03 -9.19
N ASN A 131 7.49 -17.68 -9.85
CA ASN A 131 7.11 -16.29 -10.04
C ASN A 131 6.67 -15.65 -8.72
N PHE A 132 5.95 -16.37 -7.87
CA PHE A 132 5.57 -15.92 -6.53
C PHE A 132 6.81 -15.50 -5.71
N CYS A 133 7.81 -16.38 -5.62
CA CYS A 133 9.06 -16.10 -4.92
C CYS A 133 9.73 -14.84 -5.47
N GLN A 134 9.88 -14.74 -6.80
CA GLN A 134 10.50 -13.57 -7.43
C GLN A 134 9.71 -12.27 -7.26
N TYR A 135 8.38 -12.33 -7.22
CA TYR A 135 7.51 -11.17 -7.09
C TYR A 135 7.54 -10.62 -5.66
N TYR A 136 7.36 -11.48 -4.66
CA TYR A 136 7.29 -11.08 -3.25
C TYR A 136 8.66 -10.94 -2.58
N SER A 137 9.75 -11.41 -3.19
CA SER A 137 11.12 -11.16 -2.72
C SER A 137 11.67 -9.77 -3.10
N SER A 138 10.82 -8.86 -3.60
CA SER A 138 11.23 -7.51 -3.98
C SER A 138 11.83 -6.75 -2.77
N PRO A 139 13.10 -6.27 -2.85
CA PRO A 139 13.69 -5.51 -1.75
C PRO A 139 12.91 -4.23 -1.45
N SER A 140 12.25 -3.64 -2.46
CA SER A 140 11.38 -2.47 -2.28
C SER A 140 10.21 -2.75 -1.34
N ILE A 141 9.53 -3.91 -1.49
CA ILE A 141 8.44 -4.32 -0.59
C ILE A 141 9.01 -4.55 0.81
N ARG A 142 10.09 -5.35 0.90
CA ARG A 142 10.72 -5.67 2.17
C ARG A 142 11.16 -4.44 2.95
N LEU A 143 11.87 -3.52 2.33
CA LEU A 143 12.41 -2.33 3.00
C LEU A 143 11.30 -1.35 3.41
N ALA A 144 10.23 -1.23 2.63
CA ALA A 144 9.11 -0.37 2.98
C ALA A 144 8.37 -0.94 4.20
N SER A 145 8.10 -2.25 4.19
CA SER A 145 7.50 -2.95 5.33
C SER A 145 8.40 -2.93 6.57
N GLU A 146 9.71 -3.17 6.41
CA GLU A 146 10.68 -3.14 7.50
C GLU A 146 10.81 -1.73 8.13
N ALA A 147 10.75 -0.67 7.32
CA ALA A 147 10.81 0.71 7.80
C ALA A 147 9.60 1.10 8.65
N TRP A 148 8.43 0.52 8.36
CA TRP A 148 7.18 0.87 9.03
C TRP A 148 6.79 -0.08 10.16
N LEU A 149 6.79 -1.39 9.88
CA LEU A 149 6.28 -2.45 10.75
C LEU A 149 7.40 -3.23 11.46
N GLY A 150 8.65 -3.03 11.06
CA GLY A 150 9.80 -3.78 11.54
C GLY A 150 10.03 -5.11 10.80
N PRO A 151 11.05 -5.88 11.19
CA PRO A 151 11.55 -7.02 10.40
C PRO A 151 10.62 -8.23 10.36
N CYS A 152 9.64 -8.32 11.26
CA CYS A 152 8.73 -9.47 11.39
C CYS A 152 7.36 -9.21 10.75
N TYR A 153 7.28 -8.33 9.76
CA TYR A 153 6.05 -8.06 9.03
C TYR A 153 5.54 -9.31 8.30
N GLN A 154 4.24 -9.35 8.04
CA GLN A 154 3.61 -10.36 7.20
C GLN A 154 2.94 -9.70 6.01
N VAL A 155 2.89 -10.41 4.89
CA VAL A 155 2.23 -9.94 3.68
C VAL A 155 0.90 -10.66 3.54
N THR A 156 -0.14 -9.90 3.20
CA THR A 156 -1.35 -10.43 2.58
C THR A 156 -1.53 -9.73 1.24
N ALA A 157 -2.17 -10.38 0.28
CA ALA A 157 -2.39 -9.79 -1.03
C ALA A 157 -3.75 -10.16 -1.58
N GLN A 158 -4.40 -9.16 -2.18
CA GLN A 158 -5.67 -9.26 -2.88
C GLN A 158 -5.51 -8.64 -4.27
N ILE A 159 -6.23 -9.16 -5.27
CA ILE A 159 -6.29 -8.51 -6.57
C ILE A 159 -7.53 -7.64 -6.61
N ASN A 160 -7.36 -6.39 -7.02
CA ASN A 160 -8.44 -5.46 -7.28
C ASN A 160 -8.18 -4.77 -8.62
N ARG A 161 -8.97 -5.13 -9.65
CA ARG A 161 -8.87 -4.57 -11.00
C ARG A 161 -10.10 -3.73 -11.29
N VAL A 162 -9.91 -2.43 -11.47
CA VAL A 162 -10.97 -1.53 -11.96
C VAL A 162 -11.02 -1.65 -13.48
N ASN A 163 -12.15 -2.07 -14.02
CA ASN A 163 -12.33 -2.21 -15.46
C ASN A 163 -12.65 -0.85 -16.11
N PRO A 164 -12.48 -0.70 -17.43
CA PRO A 164 -12.89 0.53 -18.12
C PRO A 164 -14.36 0.89 -17.82
N GLY A 165 -14.59 2.15 -17.44
CA GLY A 165 -15.91 2.62 -17.01
C GLY A 165 -16.24 2.36 -15.54
N GLY A 166 -15.32 1.75 -14.78
CA GLY A 166 -15.46 1.59 -13.32
C GLY A 166 -15.37 2.93 -12.58
N GLU A 167 -16.11 3.01 -11.47
CA GLU A 167 -16.16 4.19 -10.60
C GLU A 167 -14.89 4.35 -9.74
N ALA A 168 -14.62 5.58 -9.31
CA ALA A 168 -13.54 5.84 -8.36
C ALA A 168 -13.83 5.19 -7.00
N GLN A 169 -12.79 4.69 -6.34
CA GLN A 169 -12.92 4.16 -4.98
C GLN A 169 -13.12 5.29 -3.96
N THR A 170 -13.90 5.00 -2.92
CA THR A 170 -14.01 5.89 -1.75
C THR A 170 -12.74 5.83 -0.90
N ALA A 171 -12.32 6.98 -0.39
CA ALA A 171 -11.20 7.07 0.54
C ALA A 171 -11.52 6.27 1.81
N HIS A 172 -10.58 5.42 2.23
CA HIS A 172 -10.67 4.60 3.43
C HIS A 172 -9.30 4.43 4.08
N ARG A 173 -9.28 3.83 5.27
CA ARG A 173 -8.07 3.31 5.91
C ARG A 173 -7.97 1.83 5.60
N ASP A 174 -6.79 1.27 5.41
CA ASP A 174 -6.69 -0.16 5.06
C ASP A 174 -7.07 -1.07 6.24
N TYR A 175 -6.68 -0.70 7.47
CA TYR A 175 -7.01 -1.44 8.68
C TYR A 175 -7.03 -0.51 9.90
N HIS A 176 -7.88 -0.66 10.92
CA HIS A 176 -9.04 -1.55 11.08
C HIS A 176 -10.38 -0.77 11.04
N LEU A 177 -10.33 0.53 10.74
CA LEU A 177 -11.48 1.45 10.71
C LEU A 177 -11.95 1.80 9.29
N GLY A 178 -11.42 1.10 8.27
CA GLY A 178 -11.58 1.42 6.86
C GLY A 178 -12.97 1.32 6.28
N PHE A 179 -13.74 0.36 6.77
CA PHE A 179 -15.00 -0.07 6.17
C PHE A 179 -16.21 0.17 7.08
N MET A 180 -16.05 1.06 8.06
CA MET A 180 -17.07 1.41 9.02
C MET A 180 -17.79 2.69 8.60
N THR A 181 -19.08 2.80 8.91
CA THR A 181 -19.77 4.10 8.84
C THR A 181 -19.17 5.07 9.86
N VAL A 182 -19.42 6.37 9.70
CA VAL A 182 -18.97 7.41 10.65
C VAL A 182 -19.50 7.12 12.05
N GLU A 183 -20.74 6.64 12.17
CA GLU A 183 -21.39 6.28 13.44
C GLU A 183 -20.75 5.05 14.08
N GLN A 184 -20.26 4.10 13.28
CA GLN A 184 -19.54 2.93 13.78
C GLN A 184 -18.12 3.33 14.24
N ALA A 185 -17.40 4.09 13.41
CA ALA A 185 -16.03 4.52 13.70
C ALA A 185 -15.97 5.44 14.94
N SER A 186 -16.93 6.35 15.13
CA SER A 186 -16.95 7.29 16.28
C SER A 186 -17.10 6.62 17.66
N LYS A 187 -17.54 5.35 17.69
CA LYS A 187 -17.62 4.54 18.92
C LYS A 187 -16.24 4.11 19.42
N TYR A 188 -15.22 4.12 18.57
CA TYR A 188 -13.86 3.81 18.99
C TYR A 188 -13.27 5.00 19.80
N PRO A 189 -12.41 4.72 20.80
CA PRO A 189 -11.72 5.76 21.53
C PRO A 189 -10.61 6.38 20.67
N GLU A 190 -10.24 7.63 20.96
CA GLU A 190 -9.28 8.42 20.16
C GLU A 190 -7.96 7.70 19.91
N HIS A 191 -7.38 7.05 20.93
CA HIS A 191 -6.12 6.32 20.79
C HIS A 191 -6.19 5.19 19.74
N VAL A 192 -7.36 4.60 19.50
CA VAL A 192 -7.55 3.60 18.44
C VAL A 192 -7.48 4.25 17.06
N HIS A 193 -8.05 5.45 16.88
CA HIS A 193 -7.91 6.20 15.64
C HIS A 193 -6.47 6.61 15.36
N THR A 194 -5.71 6.96 16.40
CA THR A 194 -4.29 7.28 16.32
C THR A 194 -3.43 6.05 16.04
N PHE A 195 -3.76 4.90 16.64
CA PHE A 195 -2.97 3.67 16.51
C PHE A 195 -3.24 2.91 15.20
N SER A 196 -4.45 3.01 14.65
CA SER A 196 -4.89 2.27 13.45
C SER A 196 -3.89 2.32 12.28
N PRO A 197 -3.30 3.47 11.90
CA PRO A 197 -2.34 3.53 10.78
C PRO A 197 -1.03 2.78 11.03
N PHE A 198 -0.67 2.48 12.28
CA PHE A 198 0.56 1.75 12.64
C PHE A 198 0.41 0.22 12.55
N LEU A 199 -0.79 -0.27 12.22
CA LEU A 199 -1.10 -1.70 12.16
C LEU A 199 -0.85 -2.32 10.77
N THR A 200 -0.74 -1.49 9.74
CA THR A 200 -0.52 -1.90 8.35
C THR A 200 0.34 -0.87 7.64
N LEU A 201 0.97 -1.30 6.55
CA LEU A 201 1.53 -0.43 5.52
C LEU A 201 0.60 -0.43 4.30
#